data_AF-A0A969D2K7-F1
#
_entry.id   AF-A0A969D2K7-F1
#
_cell.length_a   1.000
_cell.length_b   1.000
_cell.length_c   1.000
_cell.angle_alpha   90.00
_cell.angle_beta   90.00
_cell.angle_gamma   90.00
#
_symmetry.space_group_name_H-M   'P 1'
#
loop_
_entity.id
_entity.type
_entity.pdbx_description
1 polymer ?
#
loop_
_entity_poly.entity_id
_entity_poly.type
_entity_poly.pdbx_seq_one_letter_code
_entity_poly.pdbx_strand_id
1 'polypeptide(L)'
;MSKLDYFRINFSGRCTMNTGTANNGYFMPLSLVDPVEVKALMPPRIYYDGQGAEKIKPYLPPGAQLVNNGPDSYYLEIAPINNETDFVKWAKTPLGKYPADQAYNQVYANTPCPQGFDANKSLLNNTPCYWDYYGDMHVTLLDCTVTGITAQAMPGQVPTTYTSQSGGAPADLQALFGTRVTFENQIGDPSTTSAVLCDVDPTMAIYSQIFADSLALVNGTNPVFKGKPSKATPGILSMGRVLNASNIEVASGTFQCSIAISDLEGGANSPIIQLCQKYGNPNKTLIGITVCWNIFEIQEDRNPDYSQLGTTPNPARSSIAGVIAPWYSGDMKTVTTGRLLTNTANTAGFPYGGQAVPFTPATVAIDYNQNILSVDLLNCLPEVKNPDGTFQTYDLGTIGLMLITPAGHWFLLGFIPVSPDQWPRENILAKGGIWDFPITYAGYSQDDVKGGELRLVLYSKASPITAQPGAEIDKNELTLITSLLIEQD
;
A
#
# COMPACT_ATOMS: atom_id res chain seq x y z
N MET A 1 3.97 15.88 12.85
CA MET A 1 3.77 14.91 11.76
C MET A 1 5.09 14.29 11.38
N SER A 2 5.45 13.27 12.12
CA SER A 2 6.74 12.58 12.12
C SER A 2 7.27 12.17 10.73
N LYS A 3 6.45 11.55 9.86
CA LYS A 3 6.88 11.06 8.53
C LYS A 3 7.34 12.17 7.59
N LEU A 4 6.68 13.32 7.64
CA LEU A 4 6.93 14.47 6.76
C LEU A 4 7.86 15.50 7.41
N ASP A 5 8.26 15.27 8.66
CA ASP A 5 9.32 16.01 9.31
C ASP A 5 10.69 15.51 8.82
N TYR A 6 11.74 16.14 9.30
CA TYR A 6 13.11 15.68 9.14
C TYR A 6 13.54 15.12 10.50
N PHE A 7 14.43 14.16 10.59
CA PHE A 7 15.19 13.37 9.61
C PHE A 7 14.38 12.24 8.93
N ARG A 8 14.76 11.77 7.74
CA ARG A 8 14.10 10.63 7.06
C ARG A 8 15.12 9.64 6.51
N ILE A 9 14.97 8.36 6.82
CA ILE A 9 15.68 7.25 6.17
C ILE A 9 14.69 6.55 5.24
N ASN A 10 14.93 6.66 3.94
CA ASN A 10 14.09 6.08 2.89
C ASN A 10 14.62 4.69 2.54
N PHE A 11 13.72 3.73 2.43
CA PHE A 11 14.06 2.36 2.07
C PHE A 11 13.13 1.85 0.98
N SER A 12 13.63 0.87 0.21
CA SER A 12 12.80 0.12 -0.72
C SER A 12 13.36 -1.26 -0.97
N GLY A 13 12.51 -2.15 -1.46
CA GLY A 13 12.86 -3.51 -1.81
C GLY A 13 11.61 -4.27 -2.22
N ARG A 14 11.55 -5.54 -1.81
CA ARG A 14 10.42 -6.43 -2.04
C ARG A 14 9.87 -6.96 -0.74
N CYS A 15 8.66 -7.47 -0.75
CA CYS A 15 8.15 -8.28 0.34
C CYS A 15 7.37 -9.48 -0.20
N THR A 16 7.24 -10.49 0.66
CA THR A 16 6.31 -11.60 0.46
C THR A 16 5.22 -11.55 1.51
N MET A 17 4.00 -11.89 1.11
CA MET A 17 2.84 -12.04 2.00
C MET A 17 2.35 -13.48 1.85
N ASN A 18 2.62 -14.30 2.85
CA ASN A 18 2.27 -15.72 2.89
C ASN A 18 0.85 -15.92 3.44
N THR A 19 -0.12 -15.23 2.83
CA THR A 19 -1.48 -15.13 3.37
C THR A 19 -2.21 -16.45 3.16
N GLY A 20 -2.64 -17.10 4.23
CA GLY A 20 -3.48 -18.29 4.13
C GLY A 20 -4.81 -17.95 3.47
N THR A 21 -5.04 -18.46 2.26
CA THR A 21 -6.27 -18.13 1.51
C THR A 21 -7.31 -19.24 1.59
N ALA A 22 -8.52 -18.88 2.01
CA ALA A 22 -9.69 -19.76 2.00
C ALA A 22 -10.85 -19.05 1.28
N ASN A 23 -10.77 -18.92 -0.05
CA ASN A 23 -11.78 -18.30 -0.90
C ASN A 23 -12.37 -16.99 -0.30
N ASN A 24 -11.50 -16.04 0.03
CA ASN A 24 -11.85 -14.72 0.58
C ASN A 24 -12.59 -13.88 -0.49
N GLY A 25 -13.83 -14.26 -0.82
CA GLY A 25 -14.70 -13.61 -1.79
C GLY A 25 -14.46 -13.99 -3.25
N TYR A 26 -13.25 -14.42 -3.64
CA TYR A 26 -12.86 -14.51 -5.05
C TYR A 26 -13.68 -15.49 -5.90
N PHE A 27 -14.09 -16.63 -5.33
CA PHE A 27 -14.95 -17.61 -5.98
C PHE A 27 -16.39 -17.57 -5.48
N MET A 28 -16.88 -16.40 -5.02
CA MET A 28 -18.30 -16.24 -4.75
C MET A 28 -19.10 -16.67 -5.99
N PRO A 29 -20.07 -17.59 -5.84
CA PRO A 29 -20.78 -17.86 -4.59
C PRO A 29 -20.33 -19.10 -3.77
N LEU A 30 -19.23 -19.76 -4.11
CA LEU A 30 -18.66 -20.79 -3.24
C LEU A 30 -18.15 -20.16 -1.93
N SER A 31 -18.38 -20.84 -0.81
CA SER A 31 -17.95 -20.40 0.52
C SER A 31 -17.41 -21.58 1.32
N LEU A 32 -16.22 -21.37 1.92
CA LEU A 32 -15.49 -22.36 2.70
C LEU A 32 -15.49 -22.01 4.20
N VAL A 33 -15.91 -20.80 4.56
CA VAL A 33 -15.85 -20.25 5.92
C VAL A 33 -17.17 -19.55 6.22
N ASP A 34 -17.68 -19.77 7.43
CA ASP A 34 -18.76 -18.97 8.01
C ASP A 34 -18.15 -17.68 8.59
N PRO A 35 -18.42 -16.50 8.00
CA PRO A 35 -17.82 -15.25 8.46
C PRO A 35 -18.38 -14.79 9.81
N VAL A 36 -19.54 -15.29 10.25
CA VAL A 36 -20.16 -14.92 11.52
C VAL A 36 -19.57 -15.74 12.65
N GLU A 37 -19.46 -17.05 12.45
CA GLU A 37 -18.93 -17.96 13.47
C GLU A 37 -17.40 -18.15 13.38
N VAL A 38 -16.76 -17.60 12.34
CA VAL A 38 -15.32 -17.69 12.07
C VAL A 38 -14.84 -19.15 12.09
N LYS A 39 -15.57 -20.03 11.38
CA LYS A 39 -15.27 -21.46 11.30
C LYS A 39 -15.39 -21.99 9.88
N ALA A 40 -14.70 -23.09 9.58
CA ALA A 40 -14.84 -23.76 8.30
C ALA A 40 -16.27 -24.30 8.11
N LEU A 41 -16.81 -24.14 6.91
CA LEU A 41 -18.05 -24.80 6.47
C LEU A 41 -17.70 -26.23 6.04
N MET A 42 -18.16 -27.20 6.81
CA MET A 42 -17.97 -28.61 6.54
C MET A 42 -19.33 -29.33 6.64
N PRO A 43 -20.00 -29.59 5.51
CA PRO A 43 -19.52 -29.43 4.14
C PRO A 43 -19.47 -27.97 3.62
N PRO A 44 -18.60 -27.67 2.63
CA PRO A 44 -18.58 -26.38 1.93
C PRO A 44 -19.93 -26.10 1.25
N ARG A 45 -20.23 -24.81 1.03
CA ARG A 45 -21.52 -24.35 0.51
C ARG A 45 -21.39 -23.50 -0.74
N ILE A 46 -22.34 -23.61 -1.66
CA ILE A 46 -22.52 -22.68 -2.78
C ILE A 46 -23.83 -21.94 -2.57
N TYR A 47 -23.76 -20.62 -2.47
CA TYR A 47 -24.93 -19.77 -2.24
C TYR A 47 -25.60 -19.33 -3.56
N TYR A 48 -26.90 -19.13 -3.52
CA TYR A 48 -27.69 -18.66 -4.65
C TYR A 48 -28.76 -17.69 -4.15
N ASP A 49 -29.05 -16.67 -4.95
CA ASP A 49 -30.32 -15.95 -4.85
C ASP A 49 -31.47 -16.83 -5.38
N GLY A 50 -32.72 -16.42 -5.24
CA GLY A 50 -33.86 -17.23 -5.69
C GLY A 50 -33.84 -17.51 -7.18
N GLN A 51 -33.38 -16.57 -8.02
CA GLN A 51 -33.26 -16.79 -9.46
C GLN A 51 -32.17 -17.81 -9.80
N GLY A 52 -31.00 -17.70 -9.16
CA GLY A 52 -29.89 -18.64 -9.30
C GLY A 52 -30.27 -20.04 -8.81
N ALA A 53 -31.03 -20.12 -7.72
CA ALA A 53 -31.56 -21.35 -7.16
C ALA A 53 -32.47 -22.08 -8.17
N GLU A 54 -33.42 -21.39 -8.81
CA GLU A 54 -34.26 -21.99 -9.85
C GLU A 54 -33.45 -22.45 -11.07
N LYS A 55 -32.44 -21.67 -11.48
CA LYS A 55 -31.56 -22.02 -12.61
C LYS A 55 -30.70 -23.25 -12.34
N ILE A 56 -30.27 -23.47 -11.09
CA ILE A 56 -29.35 -24.56 -10.76
C ILE A 56 -30.06 -25.90 -10.48
N LYS A 57 -31.35 -25.88 -10.11
CA LYS A 57 -32.16 -27.08 -9.81
C LYS A 57 -32.03 -28.24 -10.83
N PRO A 58 -32.04 -28.00 -12.16
CA PRO A 58 -31.92 -29.08 -13.14
C PRO A 58 -30.56 -29.80 -13.13
N TYR A 59 -29.55 -29.19 -12.51
CA TYR A 59 -28.17 -29.68 -12.50
C TYR A 59 -27.76 -30.30 -11.16
N LEU A 60 -28.67 -30.36 -10.18
CA LEU A 60 -28.37 -30.91 -8.87
C LEU A 60 -27.97 -32.39 -8.94
N PRO A 61 -26.95 -32.83 -8.19
CA PRO A 61 -26.63 -34.24 -8.03
C PRO A 61 -27.82 -35.05 -7.50
N PRO A 62 -27.91 -36.37 -7.79
CA PRO A 62 -28.93 -37.23 -7.22
C PRO A 62 -28.95 -37.15 -5.68
N GLY A 63 -30.11 -36.83 -5.11
CA GLY A 63 -30.31 -36.72 -3.66
C GLY A 63 -29.85 -35.40 -3.04
N ALA A 64 -29.18 -34.51 -3.79
CA ALA A 64 -28.84 -33.18 -3.31
C ALA A 64 -30.06 -32.25 -3.33
N GLN A 65 -30.14 -31.33 -2.37
CA GLN A 65 -31.22 -30.37 -2.26
C GLN A 65 -30.66 -28.99 -1.93
N LEU A 66 -31.34 -27.96 -2.43
CA LEU A 66 -31.10 -26.58 -2.01
C LEU A 66 -31.75 -26.35 -0.66
N VAL A 67 -30.98 -25.82 0.29
CA VAL A 67 -31.45 -25.45 1.63
C VAL A 67 -31.80 -23.96 1.64
N ASN A 68 -32.97 -23.63 2.18
CA ASN A 68 -33.40 -22.25 2.35
C ASN A 68 -32.66 -21.64 3.57
N ASN A 69 -32.00 -20.49 3.36
CA ASN A 69 -31.21 -19.77 4.35
C ASN A 69 -31.74 -18.36 4.65
N GLY A 70 -33.01 -18.10 4.34
CA GLY A 70 -33.68 -16.83 4.60
C GLY A 70 -34.37 -16.26 3.36
N PRO A 71 -34.84 -15.01 3.45
CA PRO A 71 -35.52 -14.34 2.34
C PRO A 71 -34.60 -14.29 1.11
N ASP A 72 -35.00 -15.00 0.04
CA ASP A 72 -34.30 -15.03 -1.24
C ASP A 72 -32.84 -15.55 -1.19
N SER A 73 -32.51 -16.40 -0.20
CA SER A 73 -31.18 -17.01 -0.07
C SER A 73 -31.28 -18.53 0.05
N TYR A 74 -30.56 -19.22 -0.82
CA TYR A 74 -30.46 -20.68 -0.83
C TYR A 74 -28.99 -21.10 -0.83
N TYR A 75 -28.68 -22.29 -0.34
CA TYR A 75 -27.37 -22.89 -0.55
C TYR A 75 -27.44 -24.36 -0.91
N LEU A 76 -26.43 -24.83 -1.64
CA LEU A 76 -26.14 -26.23 -1.90
C LEU A 76 -24.91 -26.65 -1.09
N GLU A 77 -25.02 -27.75 -0.35
CA GLU A 77 -23.86 -28.37 0.30
C GLU A 77 -23.12 -29.30 -0.65
N ILE A 78 -21.79 -29.24 -0.65
CA ILE A 78 -20.94 -30.23 -1.33
C ILE A 78 -20.77 -31.42 -0.38
N ALA A 79 -21.86 -32.15 -0.17
CA ALA A 79 -22.02 -33.13 0.91
C ALA A 79 -20.90 -34.18 1.05
N PRO A 80 -20.26 -34.67 -0.02
CA PRO A 80 -19.14 -35.61 0.09
C PRO A 80 -17.90 -35.04 0.79
N ILE A 81 -17.74 -33.71 0.85
CA ILE A 81 -16.59 -33.04 1.47
C ILE A 81 -16.94 -32.69 2.91
N ASN A 82 -17.13 -33.70 3.76
CA ASN A 82 -17.67 -33.54 5.13
C ASN A 82 -16.68 -33.89 6.25
N ASN A 83 -15.41 -34.09 5.91
CA ASN A 83 -14.34 -34.32 6.86
C ASN A 83 -13.05 -33.62 6.42
N GLU A 84 -12.14 -33.42 7.37
CA GLU A 84 -10.89 -32.68 7.14
C GLU A 84 -10.00 -33.31 6.06
N THR A 85 -9.93 -34.65 6.00
CA THR A 85 -9.06 -35.34 5.04
C THR A 85 -9.51 -35.10 3.60
N ASP A 86 -10.81 -35.18 3.34
CA ASP A 86 -11.36 -34.92 2.02
C ASP A 86 -11.34 -33.43 1.72
N PHE A 87 -11.61 -32.56 2.71
CA PHE A 87 -11.54 -31.10 2.57
C PHE A 87 -10.16 -30.64 2.10
N VAL A 88 -9.08 -31.07 2.76
CA VAL A 88 -7.71 -30.66 2.41
C VAL A 88 -7.38 -31.05 0.97
N LYS A 89 -7.74 -32.26 0.54
CA LYS A 89 -7.45 -32.74 -0.82
C LYS A 89 -8.31 -32.01 -1.85
N TRP A 90 -9.60 -31.87 -1.57
CA TRP A 90 -10.56 -31.18 -2.43
C TRP A 90 -10.21 -29.71 -2.60
N ALA A 91 -9.88 -29.00 -1.52
CA ALA A 91 -9.62 -27.56 -1.54
C ALA A 91 -8.44 -27.18 -2.45
N LYS A 92 -7.47 -28.08 -2.60
CA LYS A 92 -6.29 -27.93 -3.47
C LYS A 92 -6.45 -28.51 -4.87
N THR A 93 -7.61 -29.10 -5.17
CA THR A 93 -7.89 -29.73 -6.45
C THR A 93 -8.89 -28.87 -7.23
N PRO A 94 -8.66 -28.60 -8.53
CA PRO A 94 -9.65 -27.89 -9.34
C PRO A 94 -11.04 -28.53 -9.24
N LEU A 95 -12.08 -27.70 -9.05
CA LEU A 95 -13.46 -28.14 -8.88
C LEU A 95 -13.90 -29.07 -10.00
N GLY A 96 -14.48 -30.21 -9.63
CA GLY A 96 -14.92 -31.26 -10.54
C GLY A 96 -13.85 -32.24 -11.00
N LYS A 97 -12.61 -32.08 -10.54
CA LYS A 97 -11.51 -33.05 -10.74
C LYS A 97 -11.32 -33.97 -9.55
N TYR A 98 -11.84 -33.60 -8.38
CA TYR A 98 -11.73 -34.44 -7.19
C TYR A 98 -12.76 -35.57 -7.25
N PRO A 99 -12.38 -36.86 -7.05
CA PRO A 99 -13.31 -37.97 -7.26
C PRO A 99 -14.63 -37.86 -6.50
N ALA A 100 -14.62 -37.30 -5.28
CA ALA A 100 -15.81 -37.17 -4.46
C ALA A 100 -16.78 -36.07 -4.92
N ASP A 101 -16.34 -35.10 -5.73
CA ASP A 101 -17.16 -33.96 -6.16
C ASP A 101 -17.60 -34.01 -7.62
N GLN A 102 -17.26 -35.07 -8.35
CA GLN A 102 -17.59 -35.24 -9.78
C GLN A 102 -19.08 -35.10 -10.11
N ALA A 103 -19.97 -35.52 -9.19
CA ALA A 103 -21.41 -35.40 -9.37
C ALA A 103 -21.88 -33.94 -9.46
N TYR A 104 -21.09 -33.00 -8.93
CA TYR A 104 -21.37 -31.56 -8.93
C TYR A 104 -20.83 -30.84 -10.18
N ASN A 105 -20.21 -31.55 -11.14
CA ASN A 105 -19.63 -30.93 -12.35
C ASN A 105 -20.61 -30.01 -13.10
N GLN A 106 -21.86 -30.44 -13.26
CA GLN A 106 -22.88 -29.63 -13.92
C GLN A 106 -23.28 -28.41 -13.08
N VAL A 107 -23.30 -28.53 -11.75
CA VAL A 107 -23.51 -27.38 -10.86
C VAL A 107 -22.38 -26.36 -11.04
N TYR A 108 -21.12 -26.80 -10.97
CA TYR A 108 -19.97 -25.89 -11.11
C TYR A 108 -19.93 -25.21 -12.47
N ALA A 109 -20.22 -25.94 -13.55
CA ALA A 109 -20.23 -25.41 -14.91
C ALA A 109 -21.32 -24.35 -15.14
N ASN A 110 -22.43 -24.43 -14.41
CA ASN A 110 -23.58 -23.53 -14.54
C ASN A 110 -23.70 -22.52 -13.40
N THR A 111 -22.72 -22.48 -12.49
CA THR A 111 -22.64 -21.47 -11.43
C THR A 111 -21.64 -20.39 -11.85
N PRO A 112 -22.09 -19.15 -12.13
CA PRO A 112 -21.20 -18.06 -12.48
C PRO A 112 -20.23 -17.69 -11.34
N CYS A 113 -19.03 -17.27 -11.69
CA CYS A 113 -17.99 -16.81 -10.77
C CYS A 113 -17.56 -15.37 -11.16
N PRO A 114 -18.42 -14.37 -10.91
CA PRO A 114 -18.25 -13.03 -11.47
C PRO A 114 -17.03 -12.24 -10.96
N GLN A 115 -16.46 -12.60 -9.79
CA GLN A 115 -15.34 -11.85 -9.20
C GLN A 115 -13.97 -12.13 -9.86
N GLY A 116 -13.90 -13.03 -10.84
CA GLY A 116 -12.71 -13.25 -11.69
C GLY A 116 -12.57 -12.27 -12.87
N PHE A 117 -13.31 -11.16 -12.88
CA PHE A 117 -13.41 -10.15 -13.95
C PHE A 117 -13.90 -10.66 -15.32
N ASP A 118 -14.36 -11.91 -15.39
CA ASP A 118 -15.01 -12.48 -16.57
C ASP A 118 -16.34 -13.13 -16.13
N ALA A 119 -17.44 -12.41 -16.36
CA ALA A 119 -18.79 -12.87 -16.03
C ALA A 119 -19.19 -14.16 -16.78
N ASN A 120 -18.40 -14.59 -17.77
CA ASN A 120 -18.61 -15.83 -18.50
C ASN A 120 -17.89 -17.03 -17.88
N LYS A 121 -17.10 -16.83 -16.81
CA LYS A 121 -16.43 -17.93 -16.11
C LYS A 121 -17.35 -18.56 -15.08
N SER A 122 -17.32 -19.89 -15.05
CA SER A 122 -18.02 -20.71 -14.07
C SER A 122 -17.09 -21.12 -12.94
N LEU A 123 -17.62 -21.74 -11.88
CA LEU A 123 -16.80 -22.31 -10.80
C LEU A 123 -15.93 -23.49 -11.29
N LEU A 124 -16.33 -24.18 -12.37
CA LEU A 124 -15.62 -25.37 -12.85
C LEU A 124 -14.14 -25.11 -13.14
N ASN A 125 -13.27 -26.04 -12.71
CA ASN A 125 -11.81 -25.98 -12.83
C ASN A 125 -11.10 -24.87 -12.02
N ASN A 126 -11.79 -24.14 -11.15
CA ASN A 126 -11.10 -23.27 -10.18
C ASN A 126 -10.67 -24.08 -8.95
N THR A 127 -9.53 -23.72 -8.34
CA THR A 127 -9.02 -24.35 -7.12
C THR A 127 -9.65 -23.67 -5.89
N PRO A 128 -10.46 -24.34 -5.06
CA PRO A 128 -11.22 -23.69 -3.99
C PRO A 128 -10.39 -22.88 -2.99
N CYS A 129 -9.18 -23.34 -2.64
CA CYS A 129 -8.30 -22.61 -1.73
C CYS A 129 -7.63 -21.39 -2.34
N TYR A 130 -7.91 -21.07 -3.60
CA TYR A 130 -7.32 -19.96 -4.33
C TYR A 130 -5.80 -20.11 -4.54
N TRP A 131 -4.98 -19.20 -4.01
CA TRP A 131 -3.55 -19.14 -4.37
C TRP A 131 -2.59 -19.68 -3.30
N ASP A 132 -2.92 -19.64 -2.01
CA ASP A 132 -1.97 -20.01 -0.94
C ASP A 132 -2.63 -20.75 0.25
N TYR A 133 -2.96 -22.03 0.03
CA TYR A 133 -3.53 -22.91 1.06
C TYR A 133 -2.64 -23.09 2.29
N TYR A 134 -1.31 -23.11 2.11
CA TYR A 134 -0.34 -23.32 3.19
C TYR A 134 0.26 -22.01 3.70
N GLY A 135 -0.35 -20.88 3.35
CA GLY A 135 0.00 -19.58 3.90
C GLY A 135 -0.17 -19.59 5.41
N ASP A 136 0.82 -19.02 6.11
CA ASP A 136 0.89 -18.94 7.57
C ASP A 136 0.77 -17.48 8.08
N MET A 137 0.30 -16.59 7.19
CA MET A 137 0.11 -15.16 7.38
C MET A 137 1.38 -14.34 7.53
N HIS A 138 2.58 -14.93 7.42
CA HIS A 138 3.81 -14.18 7.60
C HIS A 138 4.04 -13.14 6.49
N VAL A 139 4.62 -12.00 6.90
CA VAL A 139 5.14 -10.97 6.01
C VAL A 139 6.65 -10.94 6.12
N THR A 140 7.35 -11.05 5.00
CA THR A 140 8.82 -11.04 4.97
C THR A 140 9.32 -9.91 4.08
N LEU A 141 10.29 -9.15 4.58
CA LEU A 141 11.00 -8.14 3.79
C LEU A 141 12.19 -8.79 3.09
N LEU A 142 12.24 -8.62 1.77
CA LEU A 142 13.26 -9.17 0.88
C LEU A 142 14.03 -8.01 0.24
N ASP A 143 15.35 -8.00 0.43
CA ASP A 143 16.26 -7.00 -0.16
C ASP A 143 15.84 -5.54 0.14
N CYS A 144 15.12 -5.33 1.24
CA CYS A 144 14.70 -3.99 1.68
C CYS A 144 15.89 -3.26 2.25
N THR A 145 16.40 -2.27 1.52
CA THR A 145 17.61 -1.53 1.91
C THR A 145 17.38 -0.03 1.89
N VAL A 146 18.20 0.70 2.64
CA VAL A 146 18.21 2.17 2.61
C VAL A 146 18.68 2.65 1.24
N THR A 147 17.79 3.34 0.55
CA THR A 147 18.00 3.88 -0.81
C THR A 147 18.24 5.38 -0.82
N GLY A 148 17.78 6.09 0.21
CA GLY A 148 18.07 7.50 0.37
C GLY A 148 17.88 7.96 1.81
N ILE A 149 18.44 9.12 2.12
CA ILE A 149 18.41 9.71 3.45
C ILE A 149 18.16 11.20 3.28
N THR A 150 17.05 11.71 3.82
CA THR A 150 16.75 13.14 3.76
C THR A 150 17.03 13.77 5.12
N ALA A 151 17.98 14.70 5.13
CA ALA A 151 18.39 15.42 6.33
C ALA A 151 18.53 16.90 6.03
N GLN A 152 18.27 17.72 7.04
CA GLN A 152 18.52 19.14 6.96
C GLN A 152 19.96 19.39 7.44
N ALA A 153 20.82 19.89 6.54
CA ALA A 153 22.21 20.17 6.88
C ALA A 153 22.35 21.36 7.84
N MET A 154 21.45 22.36 7.73
CA MET A 154 21.39 23.54 8.59
C MET A 154 19.94 24.04 8.77
N PRO A 155 19.55 24.58 9.94
CA PRO A 155 18.22 25.14 10.16
C PRO A 155 17.84 26.18 9.09
N GLY A 156 16.64 26.06 8.52
CA GLY A 156 16.12 26.98 7.50
C GLY A 156 16.55 26.67 6.07
N GLN A 157 17.37 25.64 5.84
CA GLN A 157 17.62 25.13 4.49
C GLN A 157 16.58 24.09 4.09
N VAL A 158 16.29 24.01 2.78
CA VAL A 158 15.52 22.90 2.22
C VAL A 158 16.29 21.59 2.51
N PRO A 159 15.63 20.56 3.05
CA PRO A 159 16.25 19.27 3.30
C PRO A 159 16.87 18.70 2.03
N THR A 160 18.04 18.09 2.18
CA THR A 160 18.74 17.42 1.09
C THR A 160 18.53 15.92 1.20
N THR A 161 18.07 15.29 0.12
CA THR A 161 18.08 13.83 0.01
C THR A 161 19.44 13.38 -0.53
N TYR A 162 20.17 12.65 0.30
CA TYR A 162 21.39 11.94 -0.07
C TYR A 162 21.04 10.52 -0.54
N THR A 163 21.74 10.02 -1.56
CA THR A 163 21.73 8.65 -2.05
C THR A 163 23.15 8.08 -2.02
N SER A 164 23.30 6.77 -2.21
CA SER A 164 24.62 6.12 -2.31
C SER A 164 25.49 6.66 -3.46
N GLN A 165 24.86 7.32 -4.44
CA GLN A 165 25.54 7.91 -5.60
C GLN A 165 25.75 9.42 -5.46
N SER A 166 24.98 10.11 -4.61
CA SER A 166 25.18 11.54 -4.37
C SER A 166 26.36 11.75 -3.43
N GLY A 167 27.37 12.49 -3.85
CA GLY A 167 28.46 12.89 -2.96
C GLY A 167 27.99 13.82 -1.83
N GLY A 168 28.77 13.89 -0.75
CA GLY A 168 28.60 14.93 0.29
C GLY A 168 27.68 14.57 1.46
N ALA A 169 27.24 13.31 1.60
CA ALA A 169 26.55 12.86 2.81
C ALA A 169 27.52 12.87 4.01
N PRO A 170 27.09 13.34 5.20
CA PRO A 170 27.83 13.14 6.45
C PRO A 170 28.20 11.66 6.67
N ALA A 171 29.35 11.38 7.28
CA ALA A 171 29.91 10.03 7.38
C ALA A 171 28.99 9.04 8.13
N ASP A 172 28.28 9.51 9.14
CA ASP A 172 27.29 8.73 9.89
C ASP A 172 26.04 8.41 9.06
N LEU A 173 25.63 9.29 8.15
CA LEU A 173 24.55 9.00 7.18
C LEU A 173 25.05 8.08 6.07
N GLN A 174 26.27 8.29 5.57
CA GLN A 174 26.87 7.45 4.53
C GLN A 174 26.94 5.98 4.96
N ALA A 175 27.19 5.72 6.25
CA ALA A 175 27.24 4.38 6.82
C ALA A 175 25.88 3.64 6.83
N LEU A 176 24.77 4.34 6.57
CA LEU A 176 23.43 3.75 6.52
C LEU A 176 23.05 3.25 5.13
N PHE A 177 23.71 3.68 4.05
CA PHE A 177 23.36 3.21 2.72
C PHE A 177 23.60 1.71 2.58
N GLY A 178 22.62 1.00 2.01
CA GLY A 178 22.65 -0.46 1.89
C GLY A 178 22.33 -1.22 3.19
N THR A 179 22.10 -0.53 4.32
CA THR A 179 21.59 -1.19 5.52
C THR A 179 20.19 -1.74 5.29
N ARG A 180 19.88 -2.90 5.89
CA ARG A 180 18.70 -3.69 5.60
C ARG A 180 17.60 -3.45 6.62
N VAL A 181 16.37 -3.24 6.16
CA VAL A 181 15.16 -3.22 6.99
C VAL A 181 14.59 -4.64 7.06
N THR A 182 14.26 -5.12 8.26
CA THR A 182 13.81 -6.51 8.45
C THR A 182 12.84 -6.67 9.62
N PHE A 183 11.97 -7.68 9.51
CA PHE A 183 11.09 -8.16 10.58
C PHE A 183 11.64 -9.39 11.31
N GLU A 184 12.89 -9.79 11.07
CA GLU A 184 13.52 -10.94 11.71
C GLU A 184 13.47 -10.89 13.24
N ASN A 185 13.04 -12.00 13.85
CA ASN A 185 13.15 -12.24 15.28
C ASN A 185 14.63 -12.29 15.70
N GLN A 186 15.43 -13.02 14.92
CA GLN A 186 16.88 -13.13 15.09
C GLN A 186 17.59 -12.56 13.86
N ILE A 187 18.36 -11.48 14.06
CA ILE A 187 19.12 -10.83 13.00
C ILE A 187 20.07 -11.84 12.34
N GLY A 188 19.97 -11.96 11.01
CA GLY A 188 20.77 -12.87 10.21
C GLY A 188 20.10 -14.22 9.94
N ASP A 189 18.91 -14.45 10.47
CA ASP A 189 18.08 -15.62 10.14
C ASP A 189 16.80 -15.20 9.41
N PRO A 190 16.84 -15.12 8.06
CA PRO A 190 15.70 -14.68 7.25
C PRO A 190 14.50 -15.63 7.28
N SER A 191 14.64 -16.84 7.87
CA SER A 191 13.53 -17.77 8.04
C SER A 191 12.61 -17.40 9.21
N THR A 192 13.01 -16.45 10.06
CA THR A 192 12.33 -16.13 11.33
C THR A 192 11.64 -14.77 11.33
N THR A 193 10.81 -14.46 10.33
CA THR A 193 10.03 -13.22 10.40
C THR A 193 9.08 -13.23 11.59
N SER A 194 8.97 -12.08 12.26
CA SER A 194 8.04 -11.85 13.37
C SER A 194 6.72 -11.22 12.90
N ALA A 195 6.68 -10.77 11.65
CA ALA A 195 5.55 -10.03 11.13
C ALA A 195 4.47 -10.96 10.58
N VAL A 196 3.23 -10.75 11.00
CA VAL A 196 2.04 -11.46 10.53
C VAL A 196 0.99 -10.45 10.07
N LEU A 197 0.37 -10.75 8.93
CA LEU A 197 -0.81 -10.05 8.43
C LEU A 197 -2.04 -10.62 9.12
N CYS A 198 -2.95 -9.77 9.58
CA CYS A 198 -4.19 -10.20 10.22
C CYS A 198 -5.35 -9.39 9.64
N ASP A 199 -6.29 -10.08 9.02
CA ASP A 199 -7.54 -9.48 8.57
C ASP A 199 -8.51 -9.36 9.74
N VAL A 200 -8.91 -8.13 10.07
CA VAL A 200 -10.00 -7.94 11.05
C VAL A 200 -11.36 -8.24 10.41
N ASP A 201 -11.46 -8.07 9.09
CA ASP A 201 -12.59 -8.51 8.27
C ASP A 201 -12.04 -9.30 7.08
N PRO A 202 -12.31 -10.62 7.00
CA PRO A 202 -11.76 -11.48 5.94
C PRO A 202 -12.34 -11.16 4.54
N THR A 203 -13.33 -10.25 4.46
CA THR A 203 -13.97 -9.87 3.20
C THR A 203 -13.42 -8.59 2.59
N MET A 204 -12.60 -7.82 3.33
CA MET A 204 -12.15 -6.50 2.90
C MET A 204 -10.69 -6.21 3.28
N ALA A 205 -9.83 -6.04 2.26
CA ALA A 205 -8.40 -5.78 2.42
C ALA A 205 -8.05 -4.47 3.16
N ILE A 206 -8.99 -3.51 3.28
CA ILE A 206 -8.77 -2.27 4.05
C ILE A 206 -8.68 -2.52 5.56
N TYR A 207 -9.08 -3.70 6.03
CA TYR A 207 -9.01 -4.05 7.44
C TYR A 207 -7.83 -4.97 7.79
N SER A 208 -6.94 -5.23 6.84
CA SER A 208 -5.72 -6.01 7.04
C SER A 208 -4.69 -5.20 7.83
N GLN A 209 -4.25 -5.71 8.98
CA GLN A 209 -3.26 -5.08 9.87
C GLN A 209 -1.99 -5.93 9.94
N ILE A 210 -0.83 -5.33 10.15
CA ILE A 210 0.42 -6.08 10.34
C ILE A 210 0.85 -5.98 11.80
N PHE A 211 1.02 -7.12 12.46
CA PHE A 211 1.60 -7.22 13.80
C PHE A 211 3.02 -7.76 13.67
N ALA A 212 3.96 -7.23 14.45
CA ALA A 212 5.32 -7.73 14.49
C ALA A 212 5.89 -7.59 15.89
N ASP A 213 6.67 -8.58 16.33
CA ASP A 213 7.41 -8.49 17.59
C ASP A 213 8.78 -7.82 17.43
N SER A 214 9.29 -7.75 16.21
CA SER A 214 10.60 -7.18 15.88
C SER A 214 10.55 -6.43 14.57
N LEU A 215 11.04 -5.18 14.57
CA LEU A 215 11.41 -4.42 13.39
C LEU A 215 12.80 -3.84 13.62
N ALA A 216 13.70 -4.02 12.65
CA ALA A 216 15.09 -3.61 12.75
C ALA A 216 15.61 -2.97 11.47
N LEU A 217 16.60 -2.08 11.64
CA LEU A 217 17.49 -1.61 10.59
C LEU A 217 18.89 -2.12 10.91
N VAL A 218 19.50 -2.86 10.00
CA VAL A 218 20.73 -3.63 10.30
C VAL A 218 21.83 -3.33 9.28
N ASN A 219 23.02 -3.04 9.77
CA ASN A 219 24.25 -2.97 8.98
C ASN A 219 25.04 -4.27 9.15
N GLY A 220 24.96 -5.17 8.16
CA GLY A 220 25.48 -6.53 8.28
C GLY A 220 24.74 -7.30 9.37
N THR A 221 25.41 -7.56 10.50
CA THR A 221 24.81 -8.18 11.70
C THR A 221 24.56 -7.18 12.84
N ASN A 222 24.98 -5.92 12.69
CA ASN A 222 24.88 -4.91 13.73
C ASN A 222 23.59 -4.09 13.57
N PRO A 223 22.67 -4.08 14.54
CA PRO A 223 21.49 -3.24 14.46
C PRO A 223 21.84 -1.75 14.62
N VAL A 224 21.39 -0.94 13.68
CA VAL A 224 21.23 0.52 13.87
C VAL A 224 20.07 0.78 14.82
N PHE A 225 19.01 -0.02 14.70
CA PHE A 225 18.02 -0.24 15.75
C PHE A 225 17.38 -1.60 15.61
N LYS A 226 16.79 -2.06 16.72
CA LYS A 226 15.81 -3.14 16.77
C LYS A 226 14.82 -2.80 17.88
N GLY A 227 13.53 -3.06 17.67
CA GLY A 227 12.52 -2.82 18.69
C GLY A 227 11.18 -3.43 18.34
N LYS A 228 10.24 -3.33 19.29
CA LYS A 228 8.89 -3.85 19.11
C LYS A 228 7.97 -2.76 18.56
N PRO A 229 7.55 -2.83 17.28
CA PRO A 229 6.62 -1.87 16.75
C PRO A 229 5.22 -2.04 17.32
N SER A 230 4.45 -0.95 17.30
CA SER A 230 2.99 -1.07 17.33
C SER A 230 2.46 -1.78 16.08
N LYS A 231 1.19 -2.18 16.13
CA LYS A 231 0.49 -2.68 14.94
C LYS A 231 0.57 -1.66 13.81
N ALA A 232 0.82 -2.12 12.59
CA ALA A 232 0.73 -1.29 11.40
C ALA A 232 -0.69 -1.34 10.85
N THR A 233 -1.29 -0.17 10.66
CA THR A 233 -2.67 -0.05 10.15
C THR A 233 -2.63 0.52 8.73
N PRO A 234 -3.46 0.02 7.80
CA PRO A 234 -3.59 0.59 6.47
C PRO A 234 -4.28 1.96 6.57
N GLY A 235 -3.76 2.94 5.86
CA GLY A 235 -4.32 4.30 5.80
C GLY A 235 -5.04 4.56 4.48
N ILE A 236 -4.26 4.72 3.42
CA ILE A 236 -4.76 5.08 2.09
C ILE A 236 -4.56 3.90 1.15
N LEU A 237 -5.63 3.46 0.51
CA LEU A 237 -5.59 2.51 -0.59
C LEU A 237 -5.65 3.25 -1.93
N SER A 238 -4.83 2.83 -2.87
CA SER A 238 -4.84 3.26 -4.27
C SER A 238 -5.31 2.09 -5.12
N MET A 239 -6.22 2.33 -6.07
CA MET A 239 -6.63 1.34 -7.09
C MET A 239 -6.19 1.75 -8.50
N GLY A 240 -5.23 2.67 -8.59
CA GLY A 240 -4.69 3.20 -9.85
C GLY A 240 -3.17 3.32 -9.83
N ARG A 241 -2.49 2.49 -9.02
CA ARG A 241 -1.03 2.51 -8.92
C ARG A 241 -0.39 1.98 -10.20
N VAL A 242 -0.86 0.85 -10.74
CA VAL A 242 -0.34 0.28 -12.00
C VAL A 242 -1.42 0.32 -13.06
N LEU A 243 -1.26 1.19 -14.06
CA LEU A 243 -2.35 1.57 -14.97
C LEU A 243 -2.73 0.51 -16.00
N ASN A 244 -1.74 -0.28 -16.45
CA ASN A 244 -1.93 -1.35 -17.44
C ASN A 244 -1.94 -2.75 -16.82
N ALA A 245 -2.10 -2.84 -15.49
CA ALA A 245 -2.29 -4.10 -14.81
C ALA A 245 -3.78 -4.39 -14.59
N SER A 246 -4.06 -5.56 -14.05
CA SER A 246 -5.41 -5.98 -13.67
C SER A 246 -5.38 -6.59 -12.28
N ASN A 247 -6.56 -6.81 -11.70
CA ASN A 247 -6.71 -7.39 -10.37
C ASN A 247 -6.00 -6.56 -9.28
N ILE A 248 -5.43 -7.21 -8.26
CA ILE A 248 -4.80 -6.53 -7.12
C ILE A 248 -3.44 -5.88 -7.49
N GLU A 249 -2.85 -6.23 -8.64
CA GLU A 249 -1.59 -5.64 -9.10
C GLU A 249 -1.73 -4.14 -9.38
N VAL A 250 -2.95 -3.66 -9.67
CA VAL A 250 -3.24 -2.22 -9.84
C VAL A 250 -3.16 -1.43 -8.53
N ALA A 251 -3.16 -2.13 -7.39
CA ALA A 251 -3.38 -1.53 -6.09
C ALA A 251 -2.10 -1.21 -5.33
N SER A 252 -2.23 -0.30 -4.37
CA SER A 252 -1.23 -0.06 -3.34
C SER A 252 -1.87 0.34 -2.02
N GLY A 253 -1.19 0.05 -0.91
CA GLY A 253 -1.66 0.39 0.43
C GLY A 253 -0.55 0.94 1.32
N THR A 254 -0.82 2.05 1.99
CA THR A 254 0.09 2.66 2.97
C THR A 254 -0.14 2.09 4.36
N PHE A 255 0.92 1.63 5.01
CA PHE A 255 0.96 1.15 6.39
C PHE A 255 1.82 2.06 7.25
N GLN A 256 1.48 2.20 8.53
CA GLN A 256 2.30 2.92 9.50
C GLN A 256 2.27 2.27 10.87
N CYS A 257 3.45 2.19 11.50
CA CYS A 257 3.61 1.91 12.92
C CYS A 257 4.62 2.86 13.56
N SER A 258 4.67 2.87 14.89
CA SER A 258 5.72 3.55 15.66
C SER A 258 6.32 2.61 16.72
N ILE A 259 7.59 2.86 17.05
CA ILE A 259 8.36 2.21 18.12
C ILE A 259 8.71 3.28 19.14
N ALA A 260 8.25 3.14 20.38
CA ALA A 260 8.60 4.08 21.44
C ALA A 260 10.09 3.92 21.82
N ILE A 261 10.70 4.96 22.39
CA ILE A 261 12.07 4.87 22.92
C ILE A 261 12.19 3.69 23.91
N SER A 262 11.17 3.45 24.74
CA SER A 262 11.17 2.34 25.71
C SER A 262 11.17 0.95 25.05
N ASP A 263 10.71 0.86 23.81
CA ASP A 263 10.55 -0.39 23.07
C ASP A 263 11.71 -0.65 22.10
N LEU A 264 12.70 0.26 22.05
CA LEU A 264 13.93 0.13 21.29
C LEU A 264 15.03 -0.51 22.14
N GLU A 265 15.77 -1.45 21.55
CA GLU A 265 17.04 -1.91 22.11
C GLU A 265 18.01 -0.71 22.24
N GLY A 266 18.60 -0.57 23.43
CA GLY A 266 19.43 0.58 23.80
C GLY A 266 18.65 1.82 24.25
N GLY A 267 17.32 1.82 24.12
CA GLY A 267 16.46 2.92 24.55
C GLY A 267 16.89 4.27 23.98
N ALA A 268 17.07 5.26 24.85
CA ALA A 268 17.54 6.60 24.46
C ALA A 268 18.96 6.60 23.87
N ASN A 269 19.75 5.56 24.13
CA ASN A 269 21.11 5.39 23.59
C ASN A 269 21.14 4.63 22.26
N SER A 270 19.99 4.23 21.71
CA SER A 270 19.92 3.57 20.42
C SER A 270 20.49 4.47 19.31
N PRO A 271 21.34 3.95 18.40
CA PRO A 271 21.96 4.77 17.34
C PRO A 271 20.94 5.57 16.51
N ILE A 272 19.77 4.99 16.22
CA ILE A 272 18.71 5.70 15.50
C ILE A 272 18.19 6.94 16.25
N ILE A 273 18.11 6.88 17.58
CA ILE A 273 17.65 8.00 18.40
C ILE A 273 18.68 9.13 18.40
N GLN A 274 19.98 8.80 18.43
CA GLN A 274 21.03 9.80 18.32
C GLN A 274 21.00 10.51 16.96
N LEU A 275 20.75 9.78 15.87
CA LEU A 275 20.55 10.36 14.54
C LEU A 275 19.31 11.26 14.49
N CYS A 276 18.20 10.83 15.08
CA CYS A 276 16.97 11.62 15.16
C CYS A 276 17.20 12.91 15.97
N GLN A 277 17.97 12.88 17.06
CA GLN A 277 18.32 14.07 17.84
C GLN A 277 19.25 15.02 17.07
N LYS A 278 20.17 14.47 16.27
CA LYS A 278 21.15 15.25 15.51
C LYS A 278 20.55 15.94 14.28
N TYR A 279 19.69 15.24 13.55
CA TYR A 279 19.16 15.68 12.25
C TYR A 279 17.66 15.98 12.25
N GLY A 280 16.98 15.71 13.37
CA GLY A 280 15.56 15.97 13.53
C GLY A 280 15.24 17.39 13.96
N ASN A 281 13.96 17.63 14.24
CA ASN A 281 13.44 18.92 14.66
C ASN A 281 13.74 19.14 16.16
N PRO A 282 14.65 20.06 16.53
CA PRO A 282 15.04 20.26 17.93
C PRO A 282 13.93 20.89 18.78
N ASN A 283 12.89 21.45 18.14
CA ASN A 283 11.77 22.10 18.83
C ASN A 283 10.66 21.12 19.22
N LYS A 284 10.80 19.82 18.90
CA LYS A 284 9.80 18.80 19.19
C LYS A 284 10.38 17.75 20.14
N THR A 285 9.56 17.31 21.09
CA THR A 285 9.94 16.26 22.04
C THR A 285 9.93 14.90 21.36
N LEU A 286 11.11 14.33 21.13
CA LEU A 286 11.29 12.99 20.58
C LEU A 286 10.81 11.91 21.57
N ILE A 287 9.94 11.01 21.13
CA ILE A 287 9.38 9.90 21.92
C ILE A 287 9.61 8.52 21.29
N GLY A 288 10.17 8.46 20.08
CA GLY A 288 10.47 7.20 19.40
C GLY A 288 10.83 7.39 17.93
N ILE A 289 10.54 6.37 17.13
CA ILE A 289 10.59 6.42 15.66
C ILE A 289 9.26 5.96 15.07
N THR A 290 8.90 6.52 13.92
CA THR A 290 7.79 6.05 13.08
C THR A 290 8.35 5.37 11.85
N VAL A 291 7.67 4.33 11.39
CA VAL A 291 7.97 3.65 10.14
C VAL A 291 6.69 3.61 9.32
N CYS A 292 6.74 4.17 8.12
CA CYS A 292 5.61 4.20 7.19
C CYS A 292 6.04 3.69 5.82
N TRP A 293 5.29 2.78 5.23
CA TRP A 293 5.63 2.15 3.97
C TRP A 293 4.40 1.86 3.13
N ASN A 294 4.61 1.70 1.84
CA ASN A 294 3.61 1.22 0.91
C ASN A 294 3.95 -0.19 0.46
N ILE A 295 2.93 -1.05 0.36
CA ILE A 295 2.99 -2.31 -0.38
C ILE A 295 2.25 -2.09 -1.70
N PHE A 296 2.85 -2.48 -2.82
CA PHE A 296 2.32 -2.22 -4.16
C PHE A 296 2.83 -3.26 -5.16
N GLU A 297 2.24 -3.29 -6.37
CA GLU A 297 2.57 -4.27 -7.43
C GLU A 297 2.38 -5.72 -6.95
N ILE A 298 1.23 -5.98 -6.32
CA ILE A 298 0.94 -7.28 -5.71
C ILE A 298 0.74 -8.33 -6.82
N GLN A 299 1.60 -9.34 -6.82
CA GLN A 299 1.61 -10.45 -7.76
C GLN A 299 1.28 -11.75 -7.04
N GLU A 300 0.21 -12.41 -7.48
CA GLU A 300 -0.29 -13.67 -6.96
C GLU A 300 -0.22 -14.73 -8.08
N ASP A 301 0.33 -15.91 -7.80
CA ASP A 301 0.11 -17.07 -8.67
C ASP A 301 -1.23 -17.72 -8.31
N ARG A 302 -2.28 -17.29 -9.00
CA ARG A 302 -3.68 -17.64 -8.70
C ARG A 302 -4.10 -19.04 -9.12
N ASN A 303 -3.28 -19.74 -9.90
CA ASN A 303 -3.59 -21.10 -10.35
C ASN A 303 -2.42 -22.05 -10.03
N PRO A 304 -2.05 -22.17 -8.74
CA PRO A 304 -0.94 -23.01 -8.34
C PRO A 304 -1.26 -24.48 -8.60
N ASP A 305 -0.28 -25.24 -9.08
CA ASP A 305 -0.37 -26.70 -9.16
C ASP A 305 0.08 -27.32 -7.83
N TYR A 306 -0.88 -27.54 -6.92
CA TYR A 306 -0.60 -28.17 -5.62
C TYR A 306 -0.14 -29.62 -5.71
N SER A 307 -0.30 -30.29 -6.86
CA SER A 307 0.29 -31.61 -7.06
C SER A 307 1.83 -31.53 -7.20
N GLN A 308 2.33 -30.39 -7.69
CA GLN A 308 3.77 -30.10 -7.79
C GLN A 308 4.31 -29.39 -6.55
N LEU A 309 3.56 -28.43 -5.99
CA LEU A 309 3.98 -27.67 -4.80
C LEU A 309 3.96 -28.53 -3.51
N GLY A 310 3.07 -29.51 -3.44
CA GLY A 310 2.91 -30.39 -2.29
C GLY A 310 2.38 -29.66 -1.04
N THR A 311 3.29 -29.31 -0.14
CA THR A 311 3.02 -28.54 1.11
C THR A 311 3.76 -27.21 1.14
N THR A 312 4.44 -26.85 0.06
CA THR A 312 5.17 -25.59 -0.05
C THR A 312 4.17 -24.43 -0.16
N PRO A 313 4.31 -23.37 0.65
CA PRO A 313 3.50 -22.17 0.51
C PRO A 313 3.72 -21.44 -0.81
N ASN A 314 2.75 -20.65 -1.25
CA ASN A 314 2.78 -19.88 -2.49
C ASN A 314 2.52 -18.39 -2.20
N PRO A 315 3.45 -17.70 -1.52
CA PRO A 315 3.24 -16.34 -1.07
C PRO A 315 3.10 -15.36 -2.23
N ALA A 316 2.24 -14.37 -2.06
CA ALA A 316 2.19 -13.22 -2.95
C ALA A 316 3.50 -12.42 -2.86
N ARG A 317 3.92 -11.83 -3.97
CA ARG A 317 5.12 -11.00 -4.07
C ARG A 317 4.74 -9.56 -4.35
N SER A 318 5.48 -8.61 -3.80
CA SER A 318 5.18 -7.20 -3.97
C SER A 318 6.43 -6.34 -3.87
N SER A 319 6.35 -5.13 -4.41
CA SER A 319 7.29 -4.06 -4.11
C SER A 319 6.91 -3.38 -2.79
N ILE A 320 7.92 -2.91 -2.09
CA ILE A 320 7.75 -2.13 -0.87
C ILE A 320 8.69 -0.93 -0.87
N ALA A 321 8.20 0.20 -0.40
CA ALA A 321 9.00 1.39 -0.19
C ALA A 321 8.45 2.19 0.99
N GLY A 322 9.33 2.83 1.75
CA GLY A 322 8.91 3.53 2.95
C GLY A 322 9.97 4.44 3.52
N VAL A 323 9.64 4.98 4.69
CA VAL A 323 10.38 5.99 5.42
C VAL A 323 10.40 5.64 6.90
N ILE A 324 11.57 5.74 7.51
CA ILE A 324 11.79 5.73 8.94
C ILE A 324 12.08 7.17 9.36
N ALA A 325 11.33 7.71 10.31
CA ALA A 325 11.45 9.10 10.74
C ALA A 325 11.31 9.24 12.28
N PRO A 326 11.78 10.33 12.89
CA PRO A 326 11.57 10.62 14.30
C PRO A 326 10.09 10.63 14.67
N TRP A 327 9.71 10.00 15.79
CA TRP A 327 8.35 10.08 16.34
C TRP A 327 8.28 11.06 17.51
N TYR A 328 7.48 12.12 17.38
CA TYR A 328 7.39 13.19 18.37
C TYR A 328 6.12 13.14 19.21
N SER A 329 6.17 13.75 20.40
CA SER A 329 5.00 13.93 21.26
C SER A 329 3.87 14.66 20.52
N GLY A 330 2.65 14.15 20.63
CA GLY A 330 1.47 14.64 19.92
C GLY A 330 1.19 13.94 18.58
N ASP A 331 2.16 13.23 18.00
CA ASP A 331 1.93 12.49 16.76
C ASP A 331 1.22 11.14 17.02
N MET A 332 0.34 10.74 16.10
CA MET A 332 -0.41 9.47 16.20
C MET A 332 0.50 8.25 16.01
N LYS A 333 0.20 7.17 16.74
CA LYS A 333 1.03 5.96 16.78
C LYS A 333 0.92 5.07 15.52
N THR A 334 -0.25 4.98 14.91
CA THR A 334 -0.53 3.97 13.86
C THR A 334 -1.20 4.52 12.61
N VAL A 335 -1.36 5.84 12.51
CA VAL A 335 -2.03 6.50 11.38
C VAL A 335 -1.20 7.68 10.94
N THR A 336 -1.03 7.83 9.63
CA THR A 336 -0.37 9.00 9.07
C THR A 336 -1.20 10.23 9.35
N THR A 337 -0.68 11.09 10.23
CA THR A 337 -1.22 12.43 10.48
C THR A 337 -0.81 13.33 9.32
N GLY A 338 -1.76 14.06 8.76
CA GLY A 338 -1.54 14.95 7.63
C GLY A 338 -2.81 15.49 7.06
N ARG A 339 -2.67 16.54 6.25
CA ARG A 339 -3.77 16.99 5.41
C ARG A 339 -3.79 16.13 4.15
N LEU A 340 -4.96 15.64 3.77
CA LEU A 340 -5.11 14.76 2.61
C LEU A 340 -5.48 15.56 1.36
N LEU A 341 -4.62 15.60 0.36
CA LEU A 341 -4.94 16.11 -0.96
C LEU A 341 -5.92 15.19 -1.68
N THR A 342 -7.21 15.41 -1.48
CA THR A 342 -8.30 14.59 -2.05
C THR A 342 -8.84 15.14 -3.36
N ASN A 343 -9.26 14.24 -4.23
CA ASN A 343 -9.97 14.62 -5.44
C ASN A 343 -11.39 15.12 -5.10
N THR A 344 -11.69 16.39 -5.39
CA THR A 344 -13.00 17.02 -5.06
C THR A 344 -13.97 17.06 -6.23
N ALA A 345 -13.58 16.60 -7.43
CA ALA A 345 -14.43 16.62 -8.61
C ALA A 345 -14.54 15.22 -9.24
N ASN A 346 -15.76 14.77 -9.50
CA ASN A 346 -16.07 13.49 -10.19
C ASN A 346 -15.46 13.35 -11.61
N THR A 347 -14.73 14.36 -12.09
CA THR A 347 -14.09 14.42 -13.42
C THR A 347 -12.60 14.73 -13.37
N ALA A 348 -12.01 14.98 -12.19
CA ALA A 348 -10.59 15.28 -12.11
C ALA A 348 -9.79 13.97 -12.06
N GLY A 349 -8.76 13.89 -12.89
CA GLY A 349 -7.97 12.68 -13.11
C GLY A 349 -6.98 12.94 -14.22
N PHE A 350 -6.00 12.06 -14.36
CA PHE A 350 -5.05 12.14 -15.47
C PHE A 350 -5.52 11.25 -16.62
N PRO A 351 -5.24 11.63 -17.88
CA PRO A 351 -5.66 10.84 -19.03
C PRO A 351 -4.81 9.56 -19.13
N TYR A 352 -5.47 8.41 -19.23
CA TYR A 352 -4.84 7.13 -19.55
C TYR A 352 -5.80 6.26 -20.37
N GLY A 353 -5.33 5.73 -21.51
CA GLY A 353 -6.17 4.87 -22.36
C GLY A 353 -7.47 5.52 -22.87
N GLY A 354 -7.53 6.86 -22.94
CA GLY A 354 -8.73 7.61 -23.31
C GLY A 354 -9.74 7.80 -22.16
N GLN A 355 -9.42 7.37 -20.94
CA GLN A 355 -10.23 7.56 -19.73
C GLN A 355 -9.52 8.49 -18.73
N ALA A 356 -10.29 9.12 -17.85
CA ALA A 356 -9.75 9.87 -16.72
C ALA A 356 -9.54 8.90 -15.54
N VAL A 357 -8.29 8.73 -15.10
CA VAL A 357 -7.95 7.90 -13.94
C VAL A 357 -7.84 8.80 -12.71
N PRO A 358 -8.56 8.50 -11.61
CA PRO A 358 -8.51 9.31 -10.40
C PRO A 358 -7.11 9.24 -9.76
N PHE A 359 -6.64 10.37 -9.26
CA PHE A 359 -5.42 10.44 -8.48
C PHE A 359 -5.72 10.07 -7.02
N THR A 360 -4.97 9.13 -6.46
CA THR A 360 -5.12 8.72 -5.05
C THR A 360 -4.75 9.89 -4.12
N PRO A 361 -5.40 10.02 -2.94
CA PRO A 361 -5.08 11.10 -2.03
C PRO A 361 -3.62 11.12 -1.59
N ALA A 362 -3.00 12.30 -1.64
CA ALA A 362 -1.65 12.54 -1.15
C ALA A 362 -1.66 13.11 0.26
N THR A 363 -0.58 12.95 1.02
CA THR A 363 -0.49 13.55 2.37
C THR A 363 0.43 14.77 2.36
N VAL A 364 0.04 15.86 3.02
CA VAL A 364 0.81 17.11 3.09
C VAL A 364 1.06 17.54 4.53
N ALA A 365 2.26 18.06 4.76
CA ALA A 365 2.68 18.77 5.97
C ALA A 365 3.22 20.15 5.64
N ILE A 366 3.04 21.07 6.59
CA ILE A 366 3.66 22.39 6.54
C ILE A 366 4.40 22.59 7.86
N ASP A 367 5.71 22.81 7.81
CA ASP A 367 6.49 23.33 8.93
C ASP A 367 6.58 24.85 8.77
N TYR A 368 5.70 25.54 9.49
CA TYR A 368 5.65 27.01 9.49
C TYR A 368 6.88 27.67 10.13
N ASN A 369 7.62 26.98 10.98
CA ASN A 369 8.83 27.54 11.59
C ASN A 369 9.99 27.48 10.60
N GLN A 370 10.03 26.44 9.77
CA GLN A 370 11.06 26.25 8.76
C GLN A 370 10.66 26.77 7.38
N ASN A 371 9.40 27.16 7.19
CA ASN A 371 8.82 27.55 5.90
C ASN A 371 9.03 26.47 4.84
N ILE A 372 8.70 25.22 5.19
CA ILE A 372 8.77 24.10 4.25
C ILE A 372 7.41 23.42 4.18
N LEU A 373 7.00 23.12 2.96
CA LEU A 373 5.85 22.26 2.67
C LEU A 373 6.36 20.94 2.12
N SER A 374 5.92 19.84 2.71
CA SER A 374 6.30 18.48 2.31
C SER A 374 5.07 17.72 1.80
N VAL A 375 5.17 17.10 0.62
CA VAL A 375 4.10 16.33 -0.03
C VAL A 375 4.55 14.88 -0.21
N ASP A 376 3.82 13.94 0.37
CA ASP A 376 3.99 12.50 0.14
C ASP A 376 3.10 12.02 -0.99
N LEU A 377 3.73 11.64 -2.10
CA LEU A 377 3.10 11.08 -3.28
C LEU A 377 3.46 9.60 -3.48
N LEU A 378 4.08 8.95 -2.50
CA LEU A 378 4.56 7.57 -2.66
C LEU A 378 3.41 6.62 -3.03
N ASN A 379 2.20 6.86 -2.52
CA ASN A 379 1.02 6.04 -2.84
C ASN A 379 0.23 6.53 -4.07
N CYS A 380 0.60 7.68 -4.61
CA CYS A 380 -0.22 8.43 -5.56
C CYS A 380 0.31 8.36 -6.98
N LEU A 381 1.64 8.33 -7.14
CA LEU A 381 2.25 8.36 -8.46
C LEU A 381 1.93 7.08 -9.23
N PRO A 382 1.38 7.18 -10.45
CA PRO A 382 1.08 6.01 -11.25
C PRO A 382 2.34 5.43 -11.90
N GLU A 383 2.29 4.14 -12.14
CA GLU A 383 3.30 3.33 -12.81
C GLU A 383 2.68 2.53 -13.97
N VAL A 384 3.53 2.06 -14.87
CA VAL A 384 3.16 1.09 -15.91
C VAL A 384 4.10 -0.10 -15.86
N LYS A 385 3.52 -1.29 -16.07
CA LYS A 385 4.23 -2.56 -16.18
C LYS A 385 4.74 -2.75 -17.61
N ASN A 386 6.03 -2.99 -17.75
CA ASN A 386 6.66 -3.30 -19.03
C ASN A 386 6.39 -4.76 -19.43
N PRO A 387 6.54 -5.12 -20.72
CA PRO A 387 6.37 -6.50 -21.19
C PRO A 387 7.29 -7.52 -20.52
N ASP A 388 8.45 -7.09 -20.02
CA ASP A 388 9.40 -7.92 -19.28
C ASP A 388 9.03 -8.11 -17.79
N GLY A 389 7.92 -7.52 -17.35
CA GLY A 389 7.43 -7.58 -15.98
C GLY A 389 8.03 -6.53 -15.03
N THR A 390 8.93 -5.67 -15.50
CA THR A 390 9.44 -4.53 -14.73
C THR A 390 8.42 -3.41 -14.66
N PHE A 391 8.60 -2.46 -13.73
CA PHE A 391 7.71 -1.30 -13.57
C PHE A 391 8.48 0.00 -13.77
N GLN A 392 7.82 1.00 -14.35
CA GLN A 392 8.36 2.33 -14.54
C GLN A 392 7.33 3.40 -14.19
N THR A 393 7.81 4.57 -13.76
CA THR A 393 7.00 5.76 -13.54
C THR A 393 6.18 6.08 -14.80
N TYR A 394 4.87 6.29 -14.66
CA TYR A 394 4.07 6.79 -15.76
C TYR A 394 4.35 8.28 -16.01
N ASP A 395 4.48 8.66 -17.28
CA ASP A 395 4.79 10.03 -17.67
C ASP A 395 3.55 10.93 -17.53
N LEU A 396 3.48 11.64 -16.41
CA LEU A 396 2.50 12.68 -16.14
C LEU A 396 2.98 14.07 -16.59
N GLY A 397 4.20 14.21 -17.13
CA GLY A 397 4.81 15.50 -17.42
C GLY A 397 5.22 16.22 -16.13
N THR A 398 4.65 17.41 -15.88
CA THR A 398 4.98 18.21 -14.70
C THR A 398 3.73 18.45 -13.87
N ILE A 399 3.82 18.16 -12.58
CA ILE A 399 2.80 18.51 -11.59
C ILE A 399 3.20 19.82 -10.91
N GLY A 400 2.30 20.79 -10.85
CA GLY A 400 2.43 21.99 -10.03
C GLY A 400 1.78 21.82 -8.68
N LEU A 401 2.46 22.30 -7.64
CA LEU A 401 1.85 22.55 -6.35
C LEU A 401 1.44 24.02 -6.27
N MET A 402 0.15 24.28 -6.06
CA MET A 402 -0.44 25.62 -6.02
C MET A 402 -1.02 25.92 -4.64
N LEU A 403 -0.91 27.18 -4.22
CA LEU A 403 -1.68 27.78 -3.14
C LEU A 403 -2.78 28.65 -3.74
N ILE A 404 -4.01 28.49 -3.26
CA ILE A 404 -5.09 29.45 -3.49
C ILE A 404 -5.31 30.19 -2.20
N THR A 405 -5.10 31.51 -2.18
CA THR A 405 -5.31 32.30 -0.96
C THR A 405 -6.80 32.40 -0.63
N PRO A 406 -7.19 32.80 0.60
CA PRO A 406 -8.59 33.08 0.94
C PRO A 406 -9.26 34.12 0.02
N ALA A 407 -8.46 35.01 -0.59
CA ALA A 407 -8.92 35.98 -1.57
C ALA A 407 -9.07 35.42 -3.00
N GLY A 408 -8.71 34.16 -3.23
CA GLY A 408 -8.87 33.45 -4.50
C GLY A 408 -7.69 33.59 -5.47
N HIS A 409 -6.55 34.15 -5.03
CA HIS A 409 -5.35 34.28 -5.86
C HIS A 409 -4.57 32.97 -5.90
N TRP A 410 -4.04 32.60 -7.07
CA TRP A 410 -3.33 31.35 -7.30
C TRP A 410 -1.82 31.57 -7.37
N PHE A 411 -1.08 30.99 -6.44
CA PHE A 411 0.38 31.07 -6.39
C PHE A 411 1.00 29.70 -6.61
N LEU A 412 2.01 29.64 -7.47
CA LEU A 412 2.83 28.45 -7.65
C LEU A 412 3.82 28.30 -6.49
N LEU A 413 3.77 27.18 -5.78
CA LEU A 413 4.73 26.84 -4.71
C LEU A 413 5.91 26.02 -5.23
N GLY A 414 5.70 25.20 -6.26
CA GLY A 414 6.78 24.43 -6.86
C GLY A 414 6.31 23.43 -7.92
N PHE A 415 7.27 22.74 -8.52
CA PHE A 415 7.05 21.75 -9.56
C PHE A 415 7.62 20.38 -9.20
N ILE A 416 6.95 19.35 -9.70
CA ILE A 416 7.37 17.95 -9.63
C ILE A 416 7.38 17.43 -11.06
N PRO A 417 8.55 17.25 -11.69
CA PRO A 417 8.62 16.50 -12.93
C PRO A 417 8.32 15.03 -12.63
N VAL A 418 7.42 14.41 -13.37
CA VAL A 418 7.02 13.01 -13.22
C VAL A 418 7.07 12.37 -14.60
N SER A 419 8.25 11.86 -14.94
CA SER A 419 8.50 11.12 -16.18
C SER A 419 9.62 10.10 -15.96
N PRO A 420 9.65 9.01 -16.73
CA PRO A 420 10.76 8.04 -16.68
C PRO A 420 12.14 8.67 -16.82
N ASP A 421 12.26 9.72 -17.63
CA ASP A 421 13.55 10.34 -17.96
C ASP A 421 14.04 11.32 -16.89
N GLN A 422 13.13 12.09 -16.28
CA GLN A 422 13.49 13.12 -15.30
C GLN A 422 13.43 12.60 -13.86
N TRP A 423 12.46 11.74 -13.58
CA TRP A 423 12.22 11.12 -12.28
C TRP A 423 11.95 9.63 -12.46
N PRO A 424 13.00 8.85 -12.81
CA PRO A 424 12.91 7.41 -12.86
C PRO A 424 12.47 6.87 -11.50
N ARG A 425 11.85 5.70 -11.52
CA ARG A 425 11.24 5.04 -10.36
C ARG A 425 12.20 4.98 -9.18
N GLU A 426 13.46 4.63 -9.43
CA GLU A 426 14.52 4.50 -8.43
C GLU A 426 14.74 5.82 -7.67
N ASN A 427 14.67 6.96 -8.35
CA ASN A 427 14.83 8.27 -7.73
C ASN A 427 13.63 8.63 -6.84
N ILE A 428 12.41 8.26 -7.25
CA ILE A 428 11.21 8.43 -6.45
C ILE A 428 11.31 7.61 -5.17
N LEU A 429 11.71 6.34 -5.29
CA LEU A 429 11.89 5.43 -4.15
C LEU A 429 13.00 5.90 -3.21
N ALA A 430 14.12 6.39 -3.74
CA ALA A 430 15.21 6.97 -2.95
C ALA A 430 14.78 8.22 -2.17
N LYS A 431 13.77 8.97 -2.64
CA LYS A 431 13.15 10.07 -1.90
C LYS A 431 12.04 9.64 -0.93
N GLY A 432 11.70 8.35 -0.90
CA GLY A 432 10.52 7.86 -0.17
C GLY A 432 9.21 8.43 -0.74
N GLY A 433 9.22 8.92 -1.98
CA GLY A 433 8.08 9.59 -2.62
C GLY A 433 7.67 10.91 -1.95
N ILE A 434 8.58 11.57 -1.22
CA ILE A 434 8.29 12.86 -0.57
C ILE A 434 9.03 14.00 -1.30
N TRP A 435 8.30 15.06 -1.59
CA TRP A 435 8.84 16.31 -2.16
C TRP A 435 8.73 17.44 -1.15
N ASP A 436 9.84 18.16 -0.96
CA ASP A 436 9.93 19.29 -0.04
C ASP A 436 10.08 20.60 -0.83
N PHE A 437 9.26 21.59 -0.49
CA PHE A 437 9.19 22.89 -1.15
C PHE A 437 9.44 24.01 -0.15
N PRO A 438 10.40 24.91 -0.39
CA PRO A 438 10.52 26.13 0.38
C PRO A 438 9.29 27.02 0.13
N ILE A 439 8.74 27.58 1.19
CA ILE A 439 7.67 28.58 1.14
C ILE A 439 8.33 29.94 1.12
N THR A 440 8.46 30.52 -0.07
CA THR A 440 8.94 31.88 -0.26
C THR A 440 7.72 32.79 -0.35
N TYR A 441 7.40 33.50 0.74
CA TYR A 441 6.27 34.44 0.89
C TYR A 441 6.37 35.69 -0.04
N ALA A 442 6.65 35.46 -1.31
CA ALA A 442 6.66 36.44 -2.37
C ALA A 442 5.25 36.47 -2.97
N GLY A 443 4.46 37.48 -2.59
CA GLY A 443 3.10 37.68 -3.11
C GLY A 443 1.96 37.14 -2.23
N TYR A 444 2.27 36.31 -1.23
CA TYR A 444 1.31 35.79 -0.25
C TYR A 444 1.95 35.73 1.15
N SER A 445 1.13 35.64 2.19
CA SER A 445 1.54 35.63 3.60
C SER A 445 1.45 34.24 4.23
N GLN A 446 1.99 34.10 5.44
CA GLN A 446 1.81 32.89 6.24
C GLN A 446 0.34 32.62 6.57
N ASP A 447 -0.47 33.67 6.76
CA ASP A 447 -1.90 33.53 7.01
C ASP A 447 -2.64 33.08 5.76
N ASP A 448 -2.18 33.46 4.56
CA ASP A 448 -2.70 32.90 3.31
C ASP A 448 -2.40 31.41 3.19
N VAL A 449 -1.23 30.95 3.64
CA VAL A 449 -0.90 29.51 3.69
C VAL A 449 -1.71 28.80 4.78
N LYS A 450 -2.11 29.47 5.86
CA LYS A 450 -2.93 28.87 6.92
C LYS A 450 -4.42 28.85 6.59
N GLY A 451 -4.92 29.80 5.81
CA GLY A 451 -6.34 29.89 5.46
C GLY A 451 -6.66 29.49 4.02
N GLY A 452 -5.65 29.27 3.19
CA GLY A 452 -5.79 29.00 1.77
C GLY A 452 -6.09 27.54 1.44
N GLU A 453 -5.99 27.20 0.16
CA GLU A 453 -6.21 25.87 -0.38
C GLU A 453 -4.95 25.38 -1.09
N LEU A 454 -4.58 24.11 -0.90
CA LEU A 454 -3.46 23.52 -1.64
C LEU A 454 -3.98 22.64 -2.78
N ARG A 455 -3.38 22.75 -3.96
CA ARG A 455 -3.77 21.96 -5.13
C ARG A 455 -2.58 21.37 -5.85
N LEU A 456 -2.74 20.14 -6.34
CA LEU A 456 -1.86 19.58 -7.36
C LEU A 456 -2.53 19.68 -8.72
N VAL A 457 -1.77 20.16 -9.71
CA VAL A 457 -2.29 20.54 -11.01
C VAL A 457 -1.39 19.97 -12.10
N LEU A 458 -1.98 19.37 -13.14
CA LEU A 458 -1.21 18.84 -14.28
C LEU A 458 -0.99 19.97 -15.26
N TYR A 459 0.27 20.16 -15.66
CA TYR A 459 0.61 21.04 -16.76
C TYR A 459 0.60 20.28 -18.08
N SER A 460 -0.08 20.82 -19.08
CA SER A 460 -0.02 20.26 -20.41
C SER A 460 1.40 20.40 -20.98
N LYS A 461 1.93 19.35 -21.62
CA LYS A 461 3.23 19.38 -22.31
C LYS A 461 3.36 20.49 -23.37
N ALA A 462 2.25 21.07 -23.82
CA ALA A 462 2.22 22.09 -24.87
C ALA A 462 2.60 23.50 -24.40
N SER A 463 2.61 23.76 -23.09
CA SER A 463 2.96 25.08 -22.54
C SER A 463 3.77 24.91 -21.26
N PRO A 464 5.11 24.80 -21.35
CA PRO A 464 5.96 24.76 -20.16
C PRO A 464 5.85 26.08 -19.41
N ILE A 465 5.46 26.03 -18.13
CA ILE A 465 5.47 27.21 -17.28
C ILE A 465 6.92 27.63 -17.02
N THR A 466 7.23 28.87 -17.37
CA THR A 466 8.49 29.55 -17.04
C THR A 466 8.42 30.35 -15.74
N ALA A 467 7.22 30.41 -15.13
CA ALA A 467 6.96 31.12 -13.89
C ALA A 467 7.79 30.55 -12.73
N GLN A 468 8.30 31.45 -11.90
CA GLN A 468 9.08 31.10 -10.73
C GLN A 468 8.16 30.81 -9.54
N PRO A 469 8.58 29.99 -8.55
CA PRO A 469 7.87 29.86 -7.29
C PRO A 469 7.54 31.22 -6.68
N GLY A 470 6.31 31.41 -6.23
CA GLY A 470 5.75 32.69 -5.77
C GLY A 470 5.10 33.55 -6.84
N ALA A 471 5.14 33.16 -8.12
CA ALA A 471 4.39 33.85 -9.16
C ALA A 471 2.88 33.56 -9.05
N GLU A 472 2.06 34.60 -9.28
CA GLU A 472 0.63 34.44 -9.50
C GLU A 472 0.36 33.85 -10.89
N ILE A 473 -0.55 32.88 -11.00
CA ILE A 473 -0.86 32.15 -12.24
C ILE A 473 -2.34 32.33 -12.61
N ASP A 474 -2.64 32.50 -13.89
CA ASP A 474 -4.03 32.46 -14.38
C ASP A 474 -4.56 31.02 -14.33
N LYS A 475 -5.65 30.81 -13.58
CA LYS A 475 -6.34 29.51 -13.45
C LYS A 475 -6.77 28.91 -14.79
N ASN A 476 -6.96 29.71 -15.84
CA ASN A 476 -7.44 29.24 -17.13
C ASN A 476 -6.39 28.41 -17.90
N GLU A 477 -5.13 28.43 -17.46
CA GLU A 477 -4.03 27.66 -18.06
C GLU A 477 -3.87 26.25 -17.45
N LEU A 478 -4.75 25.87 -16.51
CA LEU A 478 -4.54 24.75 -15.61
C LEU A 478 -5.55 23.60 -15.80
N THR A 479 -5.05 22.37 -15.88
CA THR A 479 -5.88 21.16 -15.73
C THR A 479 -5.82 20.69 -14.28
N LEU A 480 -6.94 20.82 -13.56
CA LEU A 480 -7.05 20.47 -12.16
C LEU A 480 -7.06 18.96 -11.93
N ILE A 481 -6.20 18.45 -11.03
CA ILE A 481 -6.16 17.01 -10.67
C ILE A 481 -6.83 16.77 -9.32
N THR A 482 -6.54 17.60 -8.32
CA THR A 482 -6.95 17.37 -6.94
C THR A 482 -6.84 18.65 -6.12
N SER A 483 -7.55 18.75 -5.01
CA SER A 483 -7.70 20.00 -4.27
C SER A 483 -7.97 19.77 -2.79
N LEU A 484 -7.30 20.51 -1.90
CA LEU A 484 -7.42 20.33 -0.45
C LEU A 484 -7.69 21.63 0.27
N LEU A 485 -8.81 21.63 1.00
CA LEU A 485 -9.18 22.69 1.93
C LEU A 485 -8.29 22.64 3.18
N ILE A 486 -7.75 23.78 3.56
CA ILE A 486 -7.19 23.94 4.90
C ILE A 486 -8.34 24.27 5.84
N GLU A 487 -8.80 23.29 6.62
CA GLU A 487 -9.59 23.62 7.80
C GLU A 487 -8.64 23.98 8.94
N GLN A 488 -9.00 25.07 9.64
CA GLN A 488 -8.27 25.63 10.76
C GLN A 488 -8.17 24.60 11.90
N ASP A 489 -6.96 24.43 12.46
CA ASP A 489 -6.78 23.88 13.81
C ASP A 489 -7.08 24.97 14.86
#